data_AF-A0A2N2IU21-F1
#
_entry.id   AF-A0A2N2IU21-F1
#
_cell.length_a   1.000
_cell.length_b   1.000
_cell.length_c   1.000
_cell.angle_alpha   90.00
_cell.angle_beta   90.00
_cell.angle_gamma   90.00
#
_symmetry.space_group_name_H-M   'P 1'
#
loop_
_entity.id
_entity.type
_entity.pdbx_description
1 polymer ?
#
loop_
_entity_poly.entity_id
_entity_poly.type
_entity_poly.pdbx_seq_one_letter_code
_entity_poly.pdbx_strand_id
1 'polypeptide(L)'
;MGSDKTLREIFSKVNMSELPAMSDHVEELLCLLNNDDSSAEEIAEVILKDASLTTKLLQVVNSAFYSRSAPISNISRAITTLGLTTLKELAVSLAL
;
A
#
# COMPACT_ATOMS: atom_id res chain seq x y z
N MET A 1 -4.79 -13.15 -16.42
CA MET A 1 -3.36 -12.94 -16.75
C MET A 1 -3.06 -11.49 -17.20
N GLY A 2 -3.78 -10.48 -16.68
CA GLY A 2 -3.66 -9.07 -17.12
C GLY A 2 -3.45 -8.07 -15.98
N SER A 3 -3.89 -8.38 -14.75
CA SER A 3 -3.82 -7.48 -13.59
C SER A 3 -2.40 -7.30 -13.02
N ASP A 4 -1.59 -8.37 -13.00
CA ASP A 4 -0.23 -8.38 -12.42
C ASP A 4 0.72 -7.39 -13.12
N LYS A 5 0.64 -7.30 -14.46
CA LYS A 5 1.50 -6.43 -15.27
C LYS A 5 1.25 -4.95 -14.99
N THR A 6 -0.01 -4.57 -14.74
CA THR A 6 -0.38 -3.17 -14.49
C THR A 6 0.06 -2.71 -13.11
N LEU A 7 -0.03 -3.56 -12.09
CA LEU A 7 0.45 -3.24 -10.74
C LEU A 7 1.96 -3.05 -10.69
N ARG A 8 2.70 -3.96 -11.35
CA ARG A 8 4.15 -3.82 -11.52
C ARG A 8 4.54 -2.52 -12.22
N GLU A 9 3.76 -2.08 -13.21
CA GLU A 9 4.03 -0.81 -13.91
C GLU A 9 3.75 0.41 -13.02
N ILE A 10 2.72 0.35 -12.17
CA ILE A 10 2.44 1.40 -11.17
C ILE A 10 3.58 1.46 -10.15
N PHE A 11 4.02 0.32 -9.62
CA PHE A 11 5.12 0.25 -8.66
C PHE A 11 6.46 0.68 -9.25
N SER A 12 6.68 0.47 -10.56
CA SER A 12 7.86 1.00 -11.25
C SER A 12 7.83 2.53 -11.41
N LYS A 13 6.63 3.14 -11.51
CA LYS A 13 6.46 4.59 -11.67
C LYS A 13 6.46 5.33 -10.34
N VAL A 14 5.97 4.67 -9.29
CA VAL A 14 6.07 5.15 -7.92
C VAL A 14 7.51 4.90 -7.46
N ASN A 15 8.32 5.94 -7.24
CA ASN A 15 9.72 5.77 -6.83
C ASN A 15 9.81 5.10 -5.44
N MET A 16 9.86 3.77 -5.38
CA MET A 16 9.89 3.00 -4.12
C MET A 16 11.26 3.05 -3.44
N SER A 17 12.30 3.45 -4.17
CA SER A 17 13.71 3.38 -3.77
C SER A 17 14.16 4.42 -2.73
N GLU A 18 13.30 5.38 -2.37
CA GLU A 18 13.62 6.45 -1.40
C GLU A 18 13.21 6.14 0.04
N LEU A 19 12.63 4.96 0.27
CA LEU A 19 12.30 4.53 1.62
C LEU A 19 13.53 3.94 2.29
N PRO A 20 13.77 4.26 3.57
CA PRO A 20 14.71 3.47 4.35
C PRO A 20 14.19 2.03 4.35
N ALA A 21 14.87 1.16 3.61
CA ALA A 21 14.63 -0.26 3.60
C ALA A 21 14.56 -0.74 5.06
N MET A 22 13.45 -1.38 5.44
CA MET A 22 13.13 -1.84 6.80
C MET A 22 12.89 -0.73 7.85
N SER A 23 11.91 0.15 7.60
CA SER A 23 11.19 0.78 8.73
C SER A 23 10.48 -0.32 9.52
N ASP A 24 10.58 -0.33 10.86
CA ASP A 24 9.90 -1.31 11.74
C ASP A 24 8.40 -1.44 11.39
N HIS A 25 7.81 -0.37 10.86
CA HIS A 25 6.40 -0.33 10.44
C HIS A 25 6.09 -1.13 9.16
N VAL A 26 7.06 -1.34 8.27
CA VAL A 26 6.87 -2.21 7.09
C VAL A 26 6.78 -3.68 7.51
N GLU A 27 7.62 -4.09 8.46
CA GLU A 27 7.58 -5.44 9.00
C GLU A 27 6.31 -5.68 9.81
N GLU A 28 5.92 -4.71 10.66
CA GLU A 28 4.64 -4.71 11.39
C GLU A 28 3.45 -4.83 10.41
N LEU A 29 3.46 -4.05 9.33
CA LEU A 29 2.43 -4.10 8.29
C LEU A 29 2.37 -5.46 7.59
N LEU A 30 3.52 -6.03 7.21
CA LEU A 30 3.58 -7.36 6.60
C LEU A 30 3.09 -8.45 7.56
N CYS A 31 3.36 -8.32 8.85
CA CYS A 31 2.85 -9.23 9.87
C CYS A 31 1.31 -9.19 9.94
N LEU A 32 0.73 -7.99 10.02
CA LEU A 32 -0.72 -7.79 10.03
C LEU A 32 -1.38 -8.28 8.74
N LEU A 33 -0.78 -8.02 7.58
CA LEU A 33 -1.31 -8.47 6.27
C LEU A 33 -1.18 -10.00 6.04
N ASN A 34 -0.40 -10.70 6.87
CA ASN A 34 -0.30 -12.14 6.88
C ASN A 34 -1.18 -12.80 7.96
N ASN A 35 -1.80 -12.01 8.83
CA ASN A 35 -2.67 -12.49 9.89
C ASN A 35 -4.14 -12.36 9.46
N ASP A 36 -4.84 -13.49 9.34
CA ASP A 36 -6.24 -13.53 8.93
C ASP A 36 -7.20 -12.89 9.95
N ASP A 37 -6.76 -12.71 11.20
CA ASP A 37 -7.52 -12.06 12.28
C ASP A 37 -7.31 -10.54 12.36
N SER A 38 -6.38 -9.97 11.56
CA SER A 38 -6.08 -8.55 11.62
C SER A 38 -7.17 -7.69 10.98
N SER A 39 -7.54 -6.62 11.67
CA SER A 39 -8.54 -5.66 11.24
C SER A 39 -7.97 -4.63 10.26
N ALA A 40 -8.87 -4.06 9.43
CA ALA A 40 -8.50 -2.95 8.56
C ALA A 40 -8.10 -1.69 9.36
N GLU A 41 -8.63 -1.50 10.57
CA GLU A 41 -8.20 -0.44 11.49
C GLU A 41 -6.74 -0.62 11.93
N GLU A 42 -6.34 -1.81 12.39
CA GLU A 42 -4.95 -2.08 12.82
C GLU A 42 -3.96 -1.83 11.68
N ILE A 43 -4.30 -2.29 10.48
CA ILE A 43 -3.50 -2.03 9.28
C ILE A 43 -3.40 -0.53 8.97
N ALA A 44 -4.52 0.20 9.08
CA ALA A 44 -4.54 1.64 8.86
C ALA A 44 -3.67 2.39 9.88
N GLU A 45 -3.71 1.98 11.16
CA GLU A 45 -2.89 2.58 12.21
C GLU A 45 -1.39 2.45 11.91
N VAL A 46 -0.92 1.26 11.51
CA VAL A 46 0.50 1.06 11.17
C VAL A 46 0.91 1.91 9.98
N ILE A 47 0.07 1.98 8.94
CA ILE A 47 0.34 2.81 7.77
C ILE A 47 0.42 4.29 8.14
N LEU A 48 -0.45 4.75 9.05
CA LEU A 48 -0.49 6.14 9.52
C LEU A 48 0.69 6.52 10.41
N LYS A 49 1.33 5.57 11.10
CA LYS A 49 2.56 5.82 11.88
C LYS A 49 3.74 6.22 10.99
N ASP A 50 3.73 5.81 9.72
CA ASP A 50 4.81 6.07 8.77
C ASP A 50 4.30 6.94 7.60
N ALA A 51 4.69 8.22 7.61
CA ALA A 51 4.29 9.18 6.59
C ALA A 51 4.70 8.75 5.16
N SER A 52 5.77 7.98 5.08
CA SER A 52 6.35 7.45 3.87
C SER A 52 5.48 6.31 3.31
N LEU A 53 5.03 5.37 4.15
CA LEU A 53 4.04 4.34 3.78
C LEU A 53 2.70 4.95 3.40
N THR A 54 2.21 5.89 4.21
CA THR A 54 0.98 6.64 3.93
C THR A 54 1.04 7.30 2.55
N THR A 55 2.13 7.99 2.24
CA THR A 55 2.27 8.68 0.95
C THR A 55 2.30 7.70 -0.22
N LYS A 56 3.02 6.58 -0.10
CA LYS A 56 3.08 5.56 -1.16
C LYS A 56 1.74 4.89 -1.40
N LEU A 57 1.02 4.52 -0.35
CA LEU A 57 -0.32 3.98 -0.47
C LEU A 57 -1.24 4.95 -1.24
N LEU A 58 -1.22 6.22 -0.85
CA LEU A 58 -2.02 7.26 -1.51
C LEU A 58 -1.59 7.48 -2.97
N GLN A 59 -0.29 7.41 -3.30
CA GLN A 59 0.20 7.49 -4.68
C GLN A 59 -0.30 6.33 -5.54
N VAL A 60 -0.29 5.12 -5.00
CA VAL A 60 -0.73 3.91 -5.70
C VAL A 60 -2.24 3.94 -5.94
N VAL A 61 -3.04 4.23 -4.90
CA VAL A 61 -4.50 4.28 -5.03
C VAL A 61 -4.98 5.46 -5.90
N ASN A 62 -4.20 6.53 -5.99
CA ASN A 62 -4.49 7.66 -6.88
C ASN A 62 -3.88 7.51 -8.28
N SER A 63 -3.21 6.40 -8.57
CA SER A 63 -2.78 6.10 -9.92
C SER A 63 -3.99 5.95 -10.85
N ALA A 64 -3.77 6.19 -12.15
CA ALA A 64 -4.81 6.16 -13.19
C ALA A 64 -5.57 4.81 -13.28
N PHE A 65 -5.08 3.76 -12.62
CA PHE A 65 -5.72 2.46 -12.54
C PHE A 65 -6.82 2.41 -11.48
N TYR A 66 -6.60 3.04 -10.31
CA TYR A 66 -7.48 2.96 -9.16
C TYR A 66 -8.37 4.19 -8.99
N SER A 67 -7.89 5.39 -9.35
CA SER A 67 -8.67 6.63 -9.24
C SER A 67 -9.01 7.19 -10.62
N ARG A 68 -10.31 7.23 -10.95
CA ARG A 68 -10.83 7.73 -12.24
C ARG A 68 -11.84 8.88 -12.11
N SER A 69 -12.19 9.26 -10.88
CA SER A 69 -13.22 10.29 -10.63
C SER A 69 -12.85 11.29 -9.54
N ALA A 70 -12.16 10.90 -8.46
CA ALA A 70 -11.73 11.83 -7.42
C ALA A 70 -10.51 11.26 -6.65
N PRO A 71 -9.54 12.11 -6.26
CA PRO A 71 -8.41 11.66 -5.45
C PRO A 71 -8.88 11.16 -4.08
N ILE A 72 -8.31 10.05 -3.65
CA ILE A 72 -8.49 9.44 -2.34
C ILE A 72 -7.42 10.01 -1.41
N SER A 73 -7.83 10.57 -0.28
CA SER A 73 -6.96 11.12 0.78
C SER A 73 -7.14 10.43 2.13
N ASN A 74 -8.02 9.42 2.21
CA ASN A 74 -8.34 8.69 3.43
C ASN A 74 -7.79 7.26 3.34
N ILE A 75 -7.07 6.82 4.38
CA ILE A 75 -6.39 5.52 4.41
C ILE A 75 -7.36 4.36 4.48
N SER A 76 -8.40 4.43 5.32
CA SER A 76 -9.45 3.40 5.36
C SER A 76 -10.09 3.20 3.98
N ARG A 77 -10.40 4.30 3.28
CA ARG A 77 -10.92 4.24 1.91
C ARG A 77 -9.89 3.69 0.92
N ALA A 78 -8.61 4.03 1.08
CA ALA A 78 -7.54 3.49 0.24
C ALA A 78 -7.40 1.97 0.40
N ILE A 79 -7.42 1.46 1.65
CA ILE A 79 -7.37 0.03 1.97
C ILE A 79 -8.56 -0.69 1.32
N THR A 80 -9.78 -0.18 1.48
CA THR A 80 -10.98 -0.79 0.87
C THR A 80 -10.95 -0.74 -0.66
N THR A 81 -10.37 0.31 -1.26
CA THR A 81 -10.27 0.46 -2.72
C THR A 81 -9.23 -0.49 -3.33
N LEU A 82 -8.09 -0.68 -2.66
CA LEU A 82 -7.00 -1.55 -3.10
C LEU A 82 -7.26 -3.04 -2.81
N GLY A 83 -7.90 -3.31 -1.67
CA GLY A 83 -7.98 -4.65 -1.09
C GLY A 83 -6.68 -5.11 -0.44
N LEU A 84 -6.80 -6.08 0.48
CA LEU A 84 -5.67 -6.59 1.26
C LEU A 84 -4.59 -7.27 0.41
N THR A 85 -4.98 -7.96 -0.66
CA THR A 85 -4.03 -8.62 -1.57
C THR A 85 -3.09 -7.62 -2.23
N THR A 86 -3.61 -6.55 -2.81
CA THR A 86 -2.79 -5.51 -3.43
C THR A 86 -1.96 -4.76 -2.39
N LEU A 87 -2.52 -4.54 -1.20
CA LEU A 87 -1.81 -3.89 -0.11
C LEU A 87 -0.61 -4.71 0.35
N LYS A 88 -0.71 -6.04 0.35
CA LYS A 88 0.39 -6.96 0.61
C LYS A 88 1.45 -6.92 -0.48
N GLU A 89 1.06 -6.91 -1.75
CA GLU A 89 2.00 -6.74 -2.86
C GLU A 89 2.77 -5.40 -2.76
N LEU A 90 2.06 -4.34 -2.37
CA LEU A 90 2.66 -3.04 -2.09
C LEU A 90 3.68 -3.16 -0.95
N ALA A 91 3.28 -3.69 0.21
CA ALA A 91 4.15 -3.86 1.37
C ALA A 91 5.40 -4.68 1.05
N VAL A 92 5.26 -5.76 0.27
CA VAL A 92 6.41 -6.57 -0.19
C VAL A 92 7.32 -5.76 -1.12
N SER A 93 6.76 -4.98 -2.05
CA SER A 93 7.57 -4.14 -2.95
C SER A 93 8.30 -2.99 -2.25
N LEU A 94 7.87 -2.62 -1.04
CA LEU A 94 8.53 -1.63 -0.18
C LEU A 94 9.65 -2.26 0.67
N ALA A 95 9.61 -3.59 0.86
CA ALA A 95 10.58 -4.35 1.64
C ALA A 95 11.74 -4.92 0.79
N LEU A 96 11.64 -4.86 -0.54
CA LEU A 96 12.64 -5.32 -1.52
C LEU A 96 13.52 -4.18 -2.02
#